data_AF-A0AAD9PTK0-F1
#
_entry.id   AF-A0AAD9PTK0-F1
#
_cell.length_a   1.000
_cell.length_b   1.000
_cell.length_c   1.000
_cell.angle_alpha   90.00
_cell.angle_beta   90.00
_cell.angle_gamma   90.00
#
_symmetry.space_group_name_H-M   'P 1'
#
loop_
_entity.id
_entity.type
_entity.pdbx_description
1 polymer ?
#
loop_
_entity_poly.entity_id
_entity_poly.type
_entity_poly.pdbx_seq_one_letter_code
_entity_poly.pdbx_strand_id
1 'polypeptide(L)' 'MASAQVVETSVTNNSPSQDSYHPDDLFQSRAKKPVKMPGYHYVDRKLDVTNHNKDYTSVEQCEISIARKPVVA' A
#
# COMPACT_ATOMS: atom_id res chain seq x y z
N MET A 1 -11.76 -14.82 20.38
CA MET A 1 -11.80 -14.86 18.90
C MET A 1 -11.65 -13.41 18.42
N ALA A 2 -10.48 -13.03 17.93
CA ALA A 2 -10.27 -11.70 17.37
C ALA A 2 -10.69 -11.75 15.90
N SER A 3 -11.66 -10.93 15.48
CA SER A 3 -12.08 -10.85 14.09
C SER A 3 -11.04 -10.06 13.29
N ALA A 4 -10.44 -10.69 12.29
CA ALA A 4 -9.65 -9.98 11.28
C ALA A 4 -10.61 -9.24 10.34
N GLN A 5 -10.38 -7.94 10.14
CA GLN A 5 -11.08 -7.16 9.10
C GLN A 5 -10.28 -7.31 7.80
N VAL A 6 -10.81 -8.06 6.85
CA VAL A 6 -10.32 -8.08 5.48
C VAL A 6 -11.10 -7.00 4.74
N VAL A 7 -10.40 -5.93 4.35
CA VAL A 7 -10.98 -4.84 3.56
C VAL A 7 -10.53 -5.06 2.12
N GLU A 8 -11.47 -5.44 1.25
CA GLU A 8 -11.25 -5.57 -0.18
C GLU A 8 -11.60 -4.24 -0.83
N THR A 9 -10.60 -3.45 -1.24
CA THR A 9 -10.81 -2.21 -1.99
C THR A 9 -10.40 -2.42 -3.45
N SER A 10 -11.38 -2.46 -4.37
CA SER A 10 -11.09 -2.38 -5.81
C SER A 10 -11.07 -0.92 -6.24
N VAL A 11 -9.94 -0.49 -6.82
CA VAL A 11 -9.79 0.84 -7.42
C VAL A 11 -9.63 0.63 -8.92
N THR A 12 -10.56 1.14 -9.74
CA THR A 12 -10.43 1.16 -11.19
C THR A 12 -9.41 2.22 -11.59
N ASN A 13 -8.15 1.82 -11.76
CA ASN A 13 -7.05 2.70 -12.17
C ASN A 13 -6.79 2.57 -13.68
N ASN A 14 -7.48 3.39 -14.48
CA ASN A 14 -7.34 3.46 -15.96
C ASN A 14 -6.02 4.11 -16.44
N SER A 15 -4.91 3.96 -15.74
CA SER A 15 -3.64 4.62 -16.10
C SER A 15 -2.46 3.66 -16.07
N PRO A 16 -1.56 3.69 -17.07
CA PRO A 16 -0.41 2.80 -17.14
C PRO A 16 0.47 3.00 -15.90
N SER A 17 0.61 1.95 -15.08
CA SER A 17 1.45 1.98 -13.89
C SER A 17 2.91 2.06 -14.29
N GLN A 18 3.53 3.21 -14.09
CA GLN A 18 4.98 3.34 -14.14
C GLN A 18 5.55 2.78 -12.83
N ASP A 19 6.09 1.56 -12.85
CA ASP A 19 6.89 1.03 -11.75
C ASP A 19 8.23 1.78 -11.72
N SER A 20 8.23 2.96 -11.10
CA SER A 20 9.45 3.66 -10.72
C SER A 20 9.53 3.72 -9.21
N TYR A 21 10.29 2.81 -8.60
CA TYR A 21 10.82 3.05 -7.26
C TYR A 21 11.88 4.15 -7.37
N HIS A 22 11.47 5.41 -7.32
CA HIS A 22 12.43 6.50 -7.20
C HIS A 22 12.93 6.54 -5.76
N PRO A 23 14.24 6.63 -5.52
CA PRO A 23 14.81 6.77 -4.16
C PRO A 23 14.31 8.01 -3.39
N ASP A 24 13.55 8.90 -4.05
CA ASP A 24 13.00 10.13 -3.49
C ASP A 24 11.50 10.06 -3.19
N ASP A 25 10.86 8.88 -3.20
CA ASP A 25 9.43 8.72 -2.88
C ASP A 25 9.15 8.89 -1.37
N LEU A 26 9.39 10.11 -0.87
CA LEU A 26 9.10 10.52 0.49
C LEU A 26 7.62 10.89 0.61
N PHE A 27 6.79 9.91 0.95
CA PHE A 27 5.38 10.16 1.22
C PHE A 27 5.18 10.78 2.62
N GLN A 28 4.65 12.01 2.68
CA GLN A 28 4.24 12.65 3.93
C GLN A 28 2.73 12.52 4.15
N SER A 29 2.34 11.71 5.13
CA SER A 29 0.93 11.60 5.52
C SER A 29 0.50 12.73 6.47
N ARG A 30 -0.65 13.37 6.19
CA ARG A 30 -1.20 14.45 7.01
C ARG A 30 -2.58 14.08 7.56
N ALA A 31 -2.70 13.93 8.87
CA ALA A 31 -4.00 13.78 9.52
C ALA A 31 -4.74 15.12 9.60
N LYS A 32 -6.06 15.11 9.37
CA LYS A 32 -6.92 16.31 9.50
C LYS A 32 -7.18 16.71 10.97
N LYS A 33 -6.88 15.81 11.91
CA LYS A 33 -7.05 16.01 13.36
C LYS A 33 -5.78 15.56 14.09
N PRO A 34 -5.53 16.07 15.32
CA PRO A 34 -4.41 15.60 16.13
C PRO A 34 -4.45 14.08 16.30
N VAL A 35 -3.29 13.45 16.12
CA VAL A 35 -3.10 12.02 16.30
C VAL A 35 -1.84 11.79 17.14
N LYS A 36 -1.85 10.72 17.93
CA LYS A 36 -0.64 10.29 18.63
C LYS A 36 0.37 9.82 17.58
N MET A 37 1.50 10.51 17.48
CA MET A 37 2.54 10.15 16.53
C MET A 37 3.13 8.77 16.88
N PRO A 38 3.25 7.85 15.91
CA PRO A 38 3.93 6.59 16.14
C PRO A 38 5.44 6.84 16.31
N GLY A 39 6.11 5.93 17.02
CA GLY A 39 7.57 5.86 16.99
C GLY A 39 8.08 5.37 15.63
N TYR A 40 9.40 5.27 15.49
CA TYR A 40 10.01 4.73 14.27
C TYR A 40 9.58 3.27 14.04
N HIS A 41 9.08 2.99 12.83
CA HIS A 41 8.61 1.68 12.41
C HIS A 41 8.73 1.55 10.88
N TYR A 42 8.64 0.33 10.38
CA TYR A 42 8.60 0.01 8.96
C TYR A 42 7.18 -0.43 8.56
N VAL A 43 6.85 -0.27 7.29
CA VAL A 43 5.68 -0.89 6.67
C VAL A 43 6.19 -1.69 5.48
N ASP A 44 6.11 -3.02 5.58
CA ASP A 44 6.39 -3.89 4.44
C ASP A 44 5.16 -3.92 3.54
N ARG A 45 5.34 -3.63 2.24
CA ARG A 45 4.27 -3.62 1.24
C ARG A 45 4.56 -4.65 0.16
N LYS A 46 3.56 -5.44 -0.22
CA LYS A 46 3.54 -6.29 -1.41
C LYS A 46 2.35 -5.89 -2.26
N LEU A 47 2.60 -5.40 -3.47
CA LEU A 47 1.59 -5.02 -4.44
C LEU A 47 1.69 -5.98 -5.63
N ASP A 48 0.60 -6.67 -5.95
CA ASP A 48 0.54 -7.58 -7.09
C ASP A 48 -0.60 -7.21 -8.03
N VAL A 49 -0.37 -7.30 -9.34
CA VAL A 49 -1.43 -7.33 -10.34
C VAL A 49 -1.97 -8.75 -10.41
N THR A 50 -3.21 -8.97 -10.02
CA THR A 50 -3.82 -10.31 -9.94
C THR A 50 -4.65 -10.66 -11.17
N ASN A 51 -5.13 -9.67 -11.91
CA ASN A 51 -5.86 -9.87 -13.16
C ASN A 51 -5.72 -8.62 -14.06
N HIS A 52 -5.76 -8.80 -15.38
CA HIS A 52 -5.79 -7.68 -16.33
C HIS A 52 -6.29 -8.13 -17.71
N ASN A 53 -6.81 -7.17 -18.49
CA ASN A 53 -7.07 -7.39 -19.91
C ASN A 53 -5.79 -7.25 -20.76
N LYS A 54 -5.82 -7.70 -22.02
CA LYS A 54 -4.62 -7.83 -22.88
C LYS A 54 -3.82 -6.53 -23.06
N ASP A 55 -4.50 -5.40 -22.98
CA ASP A 55 -3.98 -4.05 -23.20
C ASP A 55 -3.78 -3.27 -21.88
N TYR A 56 -3.97 -3.89 -20.71
CA TYR A 56 -3.80 -3.30 -19.38
C TYR A 56 -4.62 -2.03 -19.14
N THR A 57 -5.70 -1.83 -19.88
CA THR A 57 -6.66 -0.75 -19.63
C THR A 57 -7.59 -1.07 -18.47
N SER A 58 -7.75 -2.35 -18.14
CA SER A 58 -8.43 -2.84 -16.94
C SER A 58 -7.47 -3.71 -16.15
N VAL A 59 -7.21 -3.34 -14.89
CA VAL A 59 -6.27 -4.02 -14.01
C VAL A 59 -6.92 -4.24 -12.64
N GLU A 60 -6.74 -5.43 -12.09
CA GLU A 60 -7.05 -5.75 -10.70
C GLU A 60 -5.73 -5.89 -9.93
N GLN A 61 -5.65 -5.22 -8.79
CA GLN A 61 -4.46 -5.21 -7.93
C GLN A 61 -4.84 -5.63 -6.52
N CYS A 62 -3.96 -6.41 -5.90
CA CYS A 62 -4.03 -6.73 -4.49
C CYS A 62 -2.81 -6.14 -3.78
N GLU A 63 -3.04 -5.41 -2.69
CA GLU A 63 -1.98 -4.88 -1.83
C GLU A 63 -2.06 -5.52 -0.44
N ILE A 64 -0.90 -5.96 0.06
CA ILE A 64 -0.71 -6.39 1.43
C ILE A 64 0.29 -5.44 2.09
N SER A 65 -0.12 -4.82 3.20
CA SER A 65 0.69 -3.87 3.96
C SER A 65 0.79 -4.30 5.44
N ILE A 66 2.01 -4.48 5.96
CA ILE A 66 2.28 -4.96 7.32
C ILE A 66 3.19 -3.98 8.05
N ALA A 67 2.70 -3.40 9.15
CA ALA A 67 3.52 -2.55 10.02
C ALA A 67 4.35 -3.39 11.00
N ARG A 68 5.64 -3.09 11.13
CA ARG A 68 6.55 -3.75 12.08
C ARG A 68 7.59 -2.81 12.69
N LYS A 69 8.14 -3.20 13.83
CA LYS A 69 9.32 -2.53 14.41
C LYS A 69 10.60 -2.96 13.69
N PRO A 70 11.70 -2.21 13.84
CA PRO A 70 13.03 -2.67 13.43
C PRO A 70 13.34 -4.04 14.06
N VAL A 71 13.81 -4.99 13.24
CA VAL A 71 14.15 -6.35 13.68
C VAL A 71 15.49 -6.36 14.42
N VAL A 72 16.38 -5.46 14.03
CA VAL A 72 17.63 -5.16 14.73
C VAL A 72 17.56 -3.68 15.14
N ALA A 73 17.89 -3.41 16.39
CA ALA A 73 17.93 -2.07 16.98
C ALA A 73 19.35 -1.51 16.98
#